data_AF-A0A0P6WET0-F1
#
_entry.id   AF-A0A0P6WET0-F1
#
_cell.length_a   1.000
_cell.length_b   1.000
_cell.length_c   1.000
_cell.angle_alpha   90.00
_cell.angle_beta   90.00
_cell.angle_gamma   90.00
#
_symmetry.space_group_name_H-M   'P 1'
#
loop_
_entity.id
_entity.type
_entity.pdbx_description
1 polymer ?
#
loop_
_entity_poly.entity_id
_entity_poly.type
_entity_poly.pdbx_seq_one_letter_code
_entity_poly.pdbx_strand_id
1 'polypeptide(L)'
;MPLSVLLVHNNFPGQFGFLAEALRARGDWVAAIAQDGAAGVPGVPIMRWGLKRGTTKGIFEPAVRAEADFLRGRAAARAAEALKAKGFAPDVIVGHPGWGETLFLGEIFPAARRIEYAEFYYRSRGGDVGFDPEFAKETVDELCRVHAKNASMLLALTEADAIVAPSRFQASMLPERLARDAQVIHEGVDLAAIRPDPAARFALPDGRILDRTRPFVTFVNRRFEPLRGAHVFFRALPDFLAAVPEAEVVLIGSAEGKGYGTPPPEGRTWRDIFWAEIADRVDPRRVHFVGHLPHGRMLDAIRAAAAHVYLTYPFVASWSLFEAMAVEALVIGSATAPVEEVVEHGRNGLLVDFFDRAGLAEAMAAACRRPADFAPLRRAARETVAARYDRARIGVRPWLDLIDAVAGQGPRP
;
A
#
# COMPACT_ATOMS: atom_id res chain seq x y z
N MET A 1 -32.98 -0.14 7.78
CA MET A 1 -33.30 -0.83 6.50
C MET A 1 -31.99 -1.22 5.87
N PRO A 2 -31.86 -2.37 5.18
CA PRO A 2 -30.65 -2.71 4.48
C PRO A 2 -30.35 -1.64 3.41
N LEU A 3 -29.09 -1.23 3.31
CA LEU A 3 -28.62 -0.28 2.31
C LEU A 3 -28.15 -1.01 1.06
N SER A 4 -28.22 -0.34 -0.10
CA SER A 4 -27.55 -0.76 -1.33
C SER A 4 -26.23 0.00 -1.48
N VAL A 5 -25.11 -0.71 -1.52
CA VAL A 5 -23.76 -0.11 -1.56
C VAL A 5 -23.00 -0.59 -2.80
N LEU A 6 -22.47 0.37 -3.57
CA LEU A 6 -21.61 0.10 -4.72
C LEU A 6 -20.15 0.36 -4.36
N LEU A 7 -19.29 -0.67 -4.46
CA LEU A 7 -17.86 -0.56 -4.22
C LEU A 7 -17.09 -0.44 -5.55
N VAL A 8 -16.21 0.54 -5.68
CA VAL A 8 -15.56 0.85 -6.97
C VAL A 8 -14.05 0.89 -6.81
N HIS A 9 -13.36 -0.11 -7.38
CA HIS A 9 -11.91 -0.19 -7.37
C HIS A 9 -11.41 -0.98 -8.58
N ASN A 10 -10.41 -0.50 -9.31
CA ASN A 10 -9.92 -1.17 -10.53
C ASN A 10 -9.46 -2.61 -10.28
N ASN A 11 -8.78 -2.86 -9.17
CA ASN A 11 -8.30 -4.16 -8.73
C ASN A 11 -9.10 -4.71 -7.53
N PHE A 12 -10.44 -4.55 -7.54
CA PHE A 12 -11.30 -5.04 -6.46
C PHE A 12 -11.01 -6.54 -6.12
N PRO A 13 -10.82 -6.93 -4.84
CA PRO A 13 -11.27 -6.23 -3.64
C PRO A 13 -10.47 -5.00 -3.23
N GLY A 14 -9.21 -4.83 -3.67
CA GLY A 14 -8.37 -3.69 -3.29
C GLY A 14 -8.45 -3.40 -1.79
N GLN A 15 -8.61 -2.12 -1.44
CA GLN A 15 -8.81 -1.62 -0.07
C GLN A 15 -10.21 -1.94 0.48
N PHE A 16 -11.17 -2.41 -0.33
CA PHE A 16 -12.58 -2.53 0.09
C PHE A 16 -13.05 -3.97 0.36
N GLY A 17 -12.15 -4.96 0.32
CA GLY A 17 -12.52 -6.37 0.57
C GLY A 17 -13.17 -6.58 1.94
N PHE A 18 -12.52 -6.08 2.99
CA PHE A 18 -13.02 -6.17 4.36
C PHE A 18 -14.38 -5.48 4.54
N LEU A 19 -14.57 -4.35 3.85
CA LEU A 19 -15.80 -3.57 3.90
C LEU A 19 -16.95 -4.30 3.19
N ALA A 20 -16.67 -4.93 2.05
CA ALA A 20 -17.63 -5.74 1.31
C ALA A 20 -18.15 -6.92 2.15
N GLU A 21 -17.24 -7.59 2.86
CA GLU A 21 -17.58 -8.68 3.78
C GLU A 21 -18.44 -8.19 4.94
N ALA A 22 -18.07 -7.07 5.57
CA ALA A 22 -18.80 -6.50 6.69
C ALA A 22 -20.22 -6.02 6.32
N LEU A 23 -20.36 -5.31 5.19
CA LEU A 23 -21.65 -4.86 4.68
C LEU A 23 -22.59 -6.05 4.38
N ARG A 24 -22.06 -7.11 3.75
CA ARG A 24 -22.85 -8.32 3.50
C ARG A 24 -23.24 -9.04 4.79
N ALA A 25 -22.35 -9.12 5.77
CA ALA A 25 -22.66 -9.70 7.07
C ALA A 25 -23.76 -8.90 7.82
N ARG A 26 -23.82 -7.58 7.60
CA ARG A 26 -24.89 -6.71 8.13
C ARG A 26 -26.24 -6.88 7.42
N GLY A 27 -26.26 -7.54 6.24
CA GLY A 27 -27.45 -7.75 5.43
C GLY A 27 -27.66 -6.70 4.32
N ASP A 28 -26.67 -5.85 4.06
CA ASP A 28 -26.72 -4.85 2.99
C ASP A 28 -26.55 -5.50 1.61
N TRP A 29 -27.09 -4.83 0.59
CA TRP A 29 -27.00 -5.23 -0.81
C TRP A 29 -25.73 -4.63 -1.42
N VAL A 30 -24.70 -5.45 -1.58
CA VAL A 30 -23.39 -4.99 -2.06
C VAL A 30 -23.16 -5.42 -3.50
N ALA A 31 -22.73 -4.48 -4.35
CA ALA A 31 -22.21 -4.76 -5.68
C ALA A 31 -20.86 -4.07 -5.88
N ALA A 32 -20.09 -4.51 -6.88
CA ALA A 32 -18.79 -3.91 -7.19
C ALA A 32 -18.63 -3.58 -8.69
N ILE A 33 -17.83 -2.55 -8.97
CA ILE A 33 -17.29 -2.25 -10.32
C ILE A 33 -15.78 -2.33 -10.27
N ALA A 34 -15.18 -3.08 -11.21
CA ALA A 34 -13.74 -3.26 -11.28
C ALA A 34 -13.25 -3.48 -12.73
N GLN A 35 -11.94 -3.45 -12.93
CA GLN A 35 -11.34 -3.79 -14.21
C GLN A 35 -11.41 -5.31 -14.47
N ASP A 36 -11.38 -5.71 -15.74
CA ASP A 36 -11.18 -7.09 -16.15
C ASP A 36 -9.96 -7.72 -15.45
N GLY A 37 -10.15 -8.93 -14.92
CA GLY A 37 -9.14 -9.67 -14.15
C GLY A 37 -9.18 -9.45 -12.63
N ALA A 38 -9.96 -8.47 -12.14
CA ALA A 38 -10.15 -8.28 -10.69
C ALA A 38 -10.78 -9.52 -10.02
N ALA A 39 -10.21 -9.96 -8.89
CA ALA A 39 -10.55 -11.22 -8.23
C ALA A 39 -12.00 -11.23 -7.69
N GLY A 40 -12.48 -10.10 -7.15
CA GLY A 40 -13.78 -10.03 -6.49
C GLY A 40 -13.77 -10.52 -5.04
N VAL A 41 -14.97 -10.55 -4.43
CA VAL A 41 -15.23 -11.14 -3.11
C VAL A 41 -16.31 -12.19 -3.29
N PRO A 42 -16.17 -13.43 -2.77
CA PRO A 42 -17.17 -14.47 -2.93
C PRO A 42 -18.56 -14.02 -2.50
N GLY A 43 -19.52 -14.05 -3.44
CA GLY A 43 -20.92 -13.65 -3.20
C GLY A 43 -21.22 -12.15 -3.30
N VAL A 44 -20.26 -11.31 -3.68
CA VAL A 44 -20.50 -9.93 -4.11
C VAL A 44 -20.60 -9.90 -5.63
N PRO A 45 -21.76 -9.56 -6.22
CA PRO A 45 -21.88 -9.31 -7.65
C PRO A 45 -20.90 -8.24 -8.12
N ILE A 46 -20.19 -8.51 -9.22
CA ILE A 46 -19.17 -7.63 -9.76
C ILE A 46 -19.40 -7.40 -11.26
N MET A 47 -19.48 -6.14 -11.66
CA MET A 47 -19.45 -5.75 -13.06
C MET A 47 -18.03 -5.35 -13.45
N ARG A 48 -17.50 -6.01 -14.48
CA ARG A 48 -16.14 -5.73 -14.96
C ARG A 48 -16.16 -4.85 -16.19
N TRP A 49 -15.14 -4.00 -16.31
CA TRP A 49 -14.92 -3.17 -17.48
C TRP A 49 -13.54 -3.43 -18.08
N GLY A 50 -13.46 -3.25 -19.39
CA GLY A 50 -12.24 -3.29 -20.18
C GLY A 50 -12.12 -2.05 -21.05
N LEU A 51 -10.88 -1.66 -21.37
CA LEU A 51 -10.62 -0.56 -22.29
C LEU A 51 -10.48 -1.09 -23.72
N LYS A 52 -11.10 -0.37 -24.66
CA LYS A 52 -10.96 -0.65 -26.11
C LYS A 52 -9.81 0.13 -26.76
N ARG A 53 -9.28 1.13 -26.06
CA ARG A 53 -8.15 1.95 -26.51
C ARG A 53 -7.33 2.43 -25.32
N GLY A 54 -6.06 2.73 -25.57
CA GLY A 54 -5.22 3.51 -24.66
C GLY A 54 -5.39 5.02 -24.87
N THR A 55 -4.56 5.78 -24.15
CA THR A 55 -4.39 7.22 -24.36
C THR A 55 -3.91 7.52 -25.77
N THR A 56 -4.26 8.70 -26.28
CA THR A 56 -3.91 9.18 -27.60
C THR A 56 -2.39 9.32 -27.72
N LYS A 57 -1.80 8.73 -28.77
CA LYS A 57 -0.37 8.82 -29.02
C LYS A 57 0.02 10.28 -29.29
N GLY A 58 0.99 10.80 -28.53
CA GLY A 58 1.49 12.17 -28.70
C GLY A 58 0.59 13.26 -28.12
N ILE A 59 -0.41 12.92 -27.29
CA ILE A 59 -1.14 13.94 -26.52
C ILE A 59 -0.16 14.72 -25.62
N PHE A 60 -0.50 15.98 -25.33
CA PHE A 60 0.23 16.82 -24.38
C PHE A 60 0.47 16.07 -23.07
N GLU A 61 1.73 15.99 -22.66
CA GLU A 61 2.17 15.02 -21.64
C GLU A 61 1.40 15.14 -20.30
N PRO A 62 1.20 16.34 -19.72
CA PRO A 62 0.40 16.50 -18.50
C PRO A 62 -1.05 16.00 -18.63
N ALA A 63 -1.61 15.94 -19.84
CA ALA A 63 -2.96 15.44 -20.09
C ALA A 63 -3.05 13.90 -20.24
N VAL A 64 -1.92 13.19 -20.40
CA VAL A 64 -1.90 11.72 -20.58
C VAL A 64 -2.62 11.02 -19.43
N ARG A 65 -2.34 11.43 -18.18
CA ARG A 65 -2.96 10.82 -17.01
C ARG A 65 -4.47 11.05 -16.99
N ALA A 66 -4.90 12.30 -17.19
CA ALA A 66 -6.31 12.64 -17.20
C ALA A 66 -7.09 11.91 -18.30
N GLU A 67 -6.53 11.79 -19.52
CA GLU A 67 -7.18 11.01 -20.58
C GLU A 67 -7.32 9.53 -20.21
N ALA A 68 -6.29 8.93 -19.61
CA ALA A 68 -6.37 7.55 -19.14
C ALA A 68 -7.48 7.38 -18.10
N ASP A 69 -7.59 8.34 -17.18
CA ASP A 69 -8.57 8.31 -16.09
C ASP A 69 -10.00 8.54 -16.62
N PHE A 70 -10.21 9.43 -17.58
CA PHE A 70 -11.51 9.60 -18.26
C PHE A 70 -11.93 8.36 -19.07
N LEU A 71 -10.98 7.68 -19.71
CA LEU A 71 -11.26 6.42 -20.41
C LEU A 71 -11.75 5.34 -19.45
N ARG A 72 -11.09 5.19 -18.29
CA ARG A 72 -11.52 4.25 -17.24
C ARG A 72 -12.86 4.67 -16.64
N GLY A 73 -13.03 5.95 -16.32
CA GLY A 73 -14.29 6.51 -15.83
C GLY A 73 -15.47 6.22 -16.76
N ARG A 74 -15.32 6.40 -18.08
CA ARG A 74 -16.41 6.09 -19.02
C ARG A 74 -16.67 4.59 -19.14
N ALA A 75 -15.64 3.76 -19.02
CA ALA A 75 -15.81 2.32 -19.00
C ALA A 75 -16.55 1.84 -17.72
N ALA A 76 -16.19 2.40 -16.57
CA ALA A 76 -16.88 2.17 -15.30
C ALA A 76 -18.32 2.68 -15.33
N ALA A 77 -18.59 3.84 -15.96
CA ALA A 77 -19.96 4.34 -16.13
C ALA A 77 -20.83 3.39 -16.98
N ARG A 78 -20.29 2.78 -18.03
CA ARG A 78 -21.01 1.75 -18.80
C ARG A 78 -21.28 0.49 -17.97
N ALA A 79 -20.35 0.09 -17.13
CA ALA A 79 -20.56 -1.00 -16.17
C ALA A 79 -21.68 -0.63 -15.17
N ALA A 80 -21.72 0.61 -14.70
CA ALA A 80 -22.79 1.13 -13.84
C ALA A 80 -24.15 1.15 -14.57
N GLU A 81 -24.22 1.59 -15.83
CA GLU A 81 -25.43 1.54 -16.68
C GLU A 81 -25.97 0.10 -16.77
N ALA A 82 -25.07 -0.88 -16.97
CA ALA A 82 -25.44 -2.29 -17.03
C ALA A 82 -25.93 -2.85 -15.69
N LEU A 83 -25.41 -2.37 -14.55
CA LEU A 83 -25.94 -2.71 -13.22
C LEU A 83 -27.31 -2.09 -12.99
N LYS A 84 -27.49 -0.82 -13.37
CA LYS A 84 -28.77 -0.10 -13.29
C LYS A 84 -29.85 -0.78 -14.11
N ALA A 85 -29.54 -1.23 -15.33
CA ALA A 85 -30.45 -1.99 -16.18
C ALA A 85 -30.87 -3.34 -15.58
N LYS A 86 -30.09 -3.90 -14.66
CA LYS A 86 -30.42 -5.11 -13.87
C LYS A 86 -31.19 -4.80 -12.58
N GLY A 87 -31.62 -3.54 -12.38
CA GLY A 87 -32.41 -3.10 -11.23
C GLY A 87 -31.59 -2.72 -10.00
N PHE A 88 -30.26 -2.63 -10.09
CA PHE A 88 -29.44 -2.18 -8.96
C PHE A 88 -29.38 -0.64 -8.91
N ALA A 89 -29.75 -0.08 -7.76
CA ALA A 89 -29.66 1.36 -7.48
C ALA A 89 -29.00 1.55 -6.10
N PRO A 90 -27.75 2.03 -6.03
CA PRO A 90 -27.07 2.22 -4.76
C PRO A 90 -27.60 3.44 -4.00
N ASP A 91 -27.69 3.32 -2.68
CA ASP A 91 -27.83 4.45 -1.76
C ASP A 91 -26.48 5.16 -1.58
N VAL A 92 -25.39 4.38 -1.52
CA VAL A 92 -24.02 4.86 -1.34
C VAL A 92 -23.07 4.21 -2.33
N ILE A 93 -22.17 5.01 -2.89
CA ILE A 93 -21.03 4.58 -3.70
C ILE A 93 -19.77 4.85 -2.88
N VAL A 94 -18.96 3.82 -2.64
CA VAL A 94 -17.63 3.95 -2.03
C VAL A 94 -16.60 3.60 -3.09
N GLY A 95 -15.69 4.53 -3.39
CA GLY A 95 -14.80 4.36 -4.52
C GLY A 95 -13.39 4.89 -4.29
N HIS A 96 -12.45 4.37 -5.07
CA HIS A 96 -11.09 4.86 -5.13
C HIS A 96 -10.94 5.78 -6.37
N PRO A 97 -10.87 7.12 -6.21
CA PRO A 97 -10.84 8.07 -7.33
C PRO A 97 -9.52 8.11 -8.10
N GLY A 98 -8.45 7.50 -7.55
CA GLY A 98 -7.09 7.69 -8.06
C GLY A 98 -6.84 7.27 -9.52
N TRP A 99 -7.70 6.47 -10.17
CA TRP A 99 -7.59 6.11 -11.60
C TRP A 99 -8.81 6.49 -12.44
N GLY A 100 -9.75 7.25 -11.88
CA GLY A 100 -10.88 7.86 -12.59
C GLY A 100 -12.18 7.06 -12.64
N GLU A 101 -12.25 5.85 -12.08
CA GLU A 101 -13.44 4.98 -12.17
C GLU A 101 -14.69 5.58 -11.51
N THR A 102 -14.54 6.51 -10.57
CA THR A 102 -15.64 7.14 -9.84
C THR A 102 -16.19 8.40 -10.51
N LEU A 103 -15.45 8.97 -11.48
CA LEU A 103 -15.68 10.29 -12.06
C LEU A 103 -17.12 10.54 -12.53
N PHE A 104 -17.70 9.58 -13.25
CA PHE A 104 -18.99 9.76 -13.93
C PHE A 104 -20.13 8.98 -13.28
N LEU A 105 -19.92 8.42 -12.08
CA LEU A 105 -20.95 7.59 -11.46
C LEU A 105 -22.15 8.39 -10.97
N GLY A 106 -21.96 9.68 -10.64
CA GLY A 106 -23.06 10.60 -10.32
C GLY A 106 -24.04 10.78 -11.48
N GLU A 107 -23.57 10.75 -12.73
CA GLU A 107 -24.45 10.83 -13.91
C GLU A 107 -25.35 9.60 -14.06
N ILE A 108 -24.89 8.44 -13.57
CA ILE A 108 -25.64 7.19 -13.67
C ILE A 108 -26.58 7.00 -12.46
N PHE A 109 -26.10 7.38 -11.28
CA PHE A 109 -26.80 7.26 -10.00
C PHE A 109 -26.86 8.61 -9.27
N PRO A 110 -27.63 9.59 -9.77
CA PRO A 110 -27.63 10.95 -9.22
C PRO A 110 -28.14 11.02 -7.78
N ALA A 111 -29.02 10.11 -7.39
CA ALA A 111 -29.53 10.03 -6.03
C ALA A 111 -28.53 9.43 -5.01
N ALA A 112 -27.50 8.71 -5.50
CA ALA A 112 -26.57 8.02 -4.63
C ALA A 112 -25.56 8.99 -4.02
N ARG A 113 -25.25 8.77 -2.74
CA ARG A 113 -24.17 9.51 -2.07
C ARG A 113 -22.82 8.89 -2.39
N ARG A 114 -21.75 9.68 -2.38
CA ARG A 114 -20.41 9.26 -2.77
C ARG A 114 -19.39 9.48 -1.66
N ILE A 115 -18.68 8.40 -1.33
CA ILE A 115 -17.53 8.41 -0.44
C ILE A 115 -16.28 8.08 -1.26
N GLU A 116 -15.33 9.00 -1.29
CA GLU A 116 -14.11 8.85 -2.09
C GLU A 116 -12.90 8.58 -1.18
N TYR A 117 -12.18 7.50 -1.47
CA TYR A 117 -10.98 7.07 -0.75
C TYR A 117 -9.72 7.75 -1.32
N ALA A 118 -9.34 8.87 -0.72
CA ALA A 118 -8.15 9.64 -1.07
C ALA A 118 -6.86 8.94 -0.61
N GLU A 119 -6.42 7.93 -1.37
CA GLU A 119 -5.21 7.17 -1.04
C GLU A 119 -3.95 8.04 -1.12
N PHE A 120 -3.71 8.70 -2.26
CA PHE A 120 -2.45 9.44 -2.42
C PHE A 120 -2.57 10.63 -3.36
N TYR A 121 -2.33 11.82 -2.82
CA TYR A 121 -2.24 13.05 -3.58
C TYR A 121 -0.77 13.34 -3.92
N TYR A 122 -0.46 13.42 -5.21
CA TYR A 122 0.91 13.63 -5.67
C TYR A 122 1.34 15.07 -5.44
N ARG A 123 2.49 15.26 -4.78
CA ARG A 123 3.14 16.57 -4.69
C ARG A 123 4.44 16.54 -5.47
N SER A 124 4.72 17.63 -6.15
CA SER A 124 5.98 17.82 -6.88
C SER A 124 7.18 18.07 -5.95
N ARG A 125 6.93 18.37 -4.67
CA ARG A 125 7.91 18.57 -3.60
C ARG A 125 7.32 18.13 -2.25
N GLY A 126 8.17 17.67 -1.33
CA GLY A 126 7.76 17.28 0.03
C GLY A 126 6.93 15.99 0.10
N GLY A 127 7.00 15.15 -0.93
CA GLY A 127 6.40 13.82 -1.01
C GLY A 127 7.41 12.80 -1.52
N ASP A 128 6.97 11.89 -2.39
CA ASP A 128 7.84 10.91 -3.06
C ASP A 128 8.72 11.54 -4.16
N VAL A 129 8.19 12.55 -4.85
CA VAL A 129 8.91 13.23 -5.95
C VAL A 129 9.99 14.15 -5.39
N GLY A 130 11.21 13.98 -5.92
CA GLY A 130 12.38 14.74 -5.51
C GLY A 130 12.96 14.35 -4.14
N PHE A 131 12.42 13.31 -3.49
CA PHE A 131 12.92 12.86 -2.19
C PHE A 131 14.35 12.32 -2.27
N ASP A 132 14.65 11.56 -3.33
CA ASP A 132 15.94 10.91 -3.51
C ASP A 132 16.73 11.58 -4.63
N PRO A 133 17.82 12.30 -4.30
CA PRO A 133 18.60 13.03 -5.28
C PRO A 133 19.28 12.12 -6.31
N GLU A 134 19.46 10.83 -6.03
CA GLU A 134 20.06 9.88 -6.97
C GLU A 134 19.15 9.59 -8.18
N PHE A 135 17.83 9.70 -8.00
CA PHE A 135 16.83 9.39 -9.04
C PHE A 135 15.95 10.58 -9.40
N ALA A 136 16.18 11.74 -8.79
CA ALA A 136 15.42 12.95 -9.03
C ALA A 136 15.64 13.49 -10.45
N LYS A 137 14.54 13.97 -11.05
CA LYS A 137 14.54 14.73 -12.31
C LYS A 137 13.77 16.01 -12.08
N GLU A 138 14.46 17.08 -11.70
CA GLU A 138 13.81 18.37 -11.42
C GLU A 138 13.75 19.24 -12.69
N THR A 139 12.93 18.84 -13.66
CA THR A 139 12.58 19.70 -14.80
C THR A 139 11.18 20.29 -14.61
N VAL A 140 10.93 21.49 -15.15
CA VAL A 140 9.60 22.11 -15.11
C VAL A 140 8.54 21.17 -15.70
N ASP A 141 8.87 20.48 -16.79
CA ASP A 141 7.97 19.51 -17.44
C ASP A 141 7.59 18.35 -16.49
N GLU A 142 8.55 17.81 -15.73
CA GLU A 142 8.28 16.75 -14.76
C GLU A 142 7.43 17.26 -13.59
N LEU A 143 7.68 18.49 -13.11
CA LEU A 143 6.86 19.12 -12.06
C LEU A 143 5.41 19.32 -12.55
N CYS A 144 5.22 19.80 -13.77
CA CYS A 144 3.91 19.95 -14.41
C CYS A 144 3.19 18.61 -14.55
N ARG A 145 3.90 17.58 -15.03
CA ARG A 145 3.39 16.21 -15.16
C ARG A 145 2.89 15.65 -13.83
N VAL A 146 3.71 15.75 -12.79
CA VAL A 146 3.37 15.26 -11.45
C VAL A 146 2.14 15.97 -10.91
N HIS A 147 2.10 17.30 -11.04
CA HIS A 147 0.97 18.09 -10.57
C HIS A 147 -0.34 17.71 -11.28
N ALA A 148 -0.28 17.51 -12.60
CA ALA A 148 -1.43 17.15 -13.42
C ALA A 148 -2.00 15.75 -13.13
N LYS A 149 -1.23 14.84 -12.50
CA LYS A 149 -1.73 13.51 -12.07
C LYS A 149 -2.96 13.59 -11.18
N ASN A 150 -3.13 14.70 -10.45
CA ASN A 150 -4.21 14.87 -9.48
C ASN A 150 -5.52 15.37 -10.11
N ALA A 151 -5.53 15.77 -11.39
CA ALA A 151 -6.68 16.45 -12.00
C ALA A 151 -8.00 15.68 -11.85
N SER A 152 -8.00 14.40 -12.21
CA SER A 152 -9.20 13.54 -12.11
C SER A 152 -9.56 13.21 -10.66
N MET A 153 -8.57 12.98 -9.79
CA MET A 153 -8.83 12.76 -8.37
C MET A 153 -9.50 13.99 -7.74
N LEU A 154 -8.98 15.19 -8.01
CA LEU A 154 -9.57 16.43 -7.48
C LEU A 154 -11.01 16.62 -7.93
N LEU A 155 -11.31 16.34 -9.21
CA LEU A 155 -12.69 16.40 -9.70
C LEU A 155 -13.61 15.49 -8.89
N ALA A 156 -13.24 14.23 -8.67
CA ALA A 156 -14.03 13.30 -7.86
C ALA A 156 -14.17 13.79 -6.40
N LEU A 157 -13.08 14.23 -5.78
CA LEU A 157 -13.08 14.68 -4.38
C LEU A 157 -13.93 15.94 -4.17
N THR A 158 -13.91 16.90 -5.10
CA THR A 158 -14.69 18.14 -4.97
C THR A 158 -16.20 17.92 -5.02
N GLU A 159 -16.63 16.78 -5.54
CA GLU A 159 -18.03 16.44 -5.65
C GLU A 159 -18.43 15.30 -4.69
N ALA A 160 -17.54 14.81 -3.83
CA ALA A 160 -17.82 13.75 -2.87
C ALA A 160 -18.73 14.25 -1.74
N ASP A 161 -19.57 13.37 -1.18
CA ASP A 161 -20.32 13.66 0.06
C ASP A 161 -19.46 13.40 1.31
N ALA A 162 -18.46 12.52 1.21
CA ALA A 162 -17.41 12.37 2.20
C ALA A 162 -16.08 11.96 1.56
N ILE A 163 -14.97 12.38 2.17
CA ILE A 163 -13.61 12.02 1.76
C ILE A 163 -13.00 11.19 2.89
N VAL A 164 -12.39 10.06 2.55
CA VAL A 164 -11.65 9.23 3.50
C VAL A 164 -10.19 9.16 3.07
N ALA A 165 -9.28 9.48 3.98
CA ALA A 165 -7.86 9.19 3.85
C ALA A 165 -7.48 8.08 4.84
N PRO A 166 -6.58 7.15 4.49
CA PRO A 166 -6.23 6.04 5.38
C PRO A 166 -5.25 6.42 6.50
N SER A 167 -4.57 7.57 6.40
CA SER A 167 -3.62 8.05 7.42
C SER A 167 -3.63 9.56 7.52
N ARG A 168 -3.06 10.10 8.60
CA ARG A 168 -2.90 11.56 8.75
C ARG A 168 -1.90 12.10 7.75
N PHE A 169 -0.84 11.36 7.45
CA PHE A 169 0.11 11.68 6.40
C PHE A 169 -0.61 11.82 5.05
N GLN A 170 -1.39 10.83 4.63
CA GLN A 170 -2.10 10.87 3.34
C GLN A 170 -3.15 11.99 3.30
N ALA A 171 -3.87 12.25 4.40
CA ALA A 171 -4.74 13.42 4.51
C ALA A 171 -3.96 14.74 4.35
N SER A 172 -2.78 14.84 4.97
CA SER A 172 -1.93 16.04 4.90
C SER A 172 -1.38 16.33 3.51
N MET A 173 -1.37 15.34 2.61
CA MET A 173 -0.94 15.50 1.23
C MET A 173 -1.98 16.23 0.37
N LEU A 174 -3.27 16.15 0.74
CA LEU A 174 -4.35 16.85 0.04
C LEU A 174 -4.18 18.38 0.11
N PRO A 175 -4.79 19.13 -0.84
CA PRO A 175 -4.95 20.58 -0.68
C PRO A 175 -5.71 20.90 0.61
N GLU A 176 -5.34 21.99 1.27
CA GLU A 176 -5.80 22.34 2.62
C GLU A 176 -7.32 22.25 2.79
N ARG A 177 -8.10 22.72 1.81
CA ARG A 177 -9.56 22.65 1.86
C ARG A 177 -10.07 21.21 1.95
N LEU A 178 -9.57 20.33 1.09
CA LEU A 178 -9.95 18.90 1.08
C LEU A 178 -9.38 18.15 2.29
N ALA A 179 -8.20 18.54 2.77
CA ALA A 179 -7.58 17.93 3.95
C ALA A 179 -8.42 18.18 5.23
N ARG A 180 -9.06 19.36 5.35
CA ARG A 180 -9.95 19.68 6.48
C ARG A 180 -11.23 18.85 6.49
N ASP A 181 -11.73 18.48 5.31
CA ASP A 181 -12.96 17.71 5.13
C ASP A 181 -12.71 16.19 5.13
N ALA A 182 -11.45 15.76 4.99
CA ALA A 182 -11.07 14.36 4.97
C ALA A 182 -11.12 13.72 6.36
N GLN A 183 -11.79 12.57 6.45
CA GLN A 183 -11.80 11.73 7.64
C GLN A 183 -10.67 10.71 7.55
N VAL A 184 -9.93 10.52 8.66
CA VAL A 184 -8.86 9.52 8.72
C VAL A 184 -9.44 8.19 9.18
N ILE A 185 -9.64 7.26 8.24
CA ILE A 185 -10.15 5.91 8.51
C ILE A 185 -9.29 4.89 7.78
N HIS A 186 -8.44 4.20 8.55
CA HIS A 186 -7.59 3.11 8.06
C HIS A 186 -8.39 1.80 7.94
N GLU A 187 -8.07 0.96 6.96
CA GLU A 187 -8.77 -0.33 6.69
C GLU A 187 -8.56 -1.36 7.80
N GLY A 188 -7.42 -1.25 8.47
CA GLY A 188 -7.02 -2.06 9.61
C GLY A 188 -6.50 -3.46 9.24
N VAL A 189 -5.92 -4.10 10.23
CA VAL A 189 -5.27 -5.41 10.16
C VAL A 189 -6.18 -6.45 10.81
N ASP A 190 -6.37 -7.59 10.16
CA ASP A 190 -7.09 -8.71 10.75
C ASP A 190 -6.22 -9.40 11.80
N LEU A 191 -6.29 -8.90 13.04
CA LEU A 191 -5.53 -9.45 14.17
C LEU A 191 -6.02 -10.83 14.62
N ALA A 192 -7.20 -11.24 14.18
CA ALA A 192 -7.69 -12.59 14.40
C ALA A 192 -6.99 -13.57 13.47
N ALA A 193 -6.69 -13.21 12.22
CA ALA A 193 -5.91 -14.03 11.30
C ALA A 193 -4.38 -13.86 11.45
N ILE A 194 -3.92 -12.65 11.78
CA ILE A 194 -2.51 -12.26 11.80
C ILE A 194 -2.00 -12.21 13.24
N ARG A 195 -1.37 -13.31 13.66
CA ARG A 195 -0.87 -13.52 15.02
C ARG A 195 0.64 -13.82 15.04
N PRO A 196 1.33 -13.54 16.16
CA PRO A 196 2.69 -14.02 16.38
C PRO A 196 2.70 -15.54 16.41
N ASP A 197 3.80 -16.12 15.96
CA ASP A 197 4.08 -17.54 16.11
C ASP A 197 5.55 -17.72 16.52
N PRO A 198 5.82 -18.05 17.80
CA PRO A 198 7.19 -18.26 18.26
C PRO A 198 7.90 -19.45 17.61
N ALA A 199 7.13 -20.39 17.04
CA ALA A 199 7.62 -21.59 16.38
C ALA A 199 7.69 -21.43 14.85
N ALA A 200 7.46 -20.22 14.33
CA ALA A 200 7.49 -19.96 12.89
C ALA A 200 8.83 -20.38 12.27
N ARG A 201 8.72 -21.01 11.10
CA ARG A 201 9.86 -21.46 10.28
C ARG A 201 9.61 -21.05 8.85
N PHE A 202 10.68 -20.74 8.13
CA PHE A 202 10.61 -20.40 6.73
C PHE A 202 11.47 -21.35 5.89
N ALA A 203 10.83 -22.15 5.05
CA ALA A 203 11.54 -23.01 4.11
C ALA A 203 11.94 -22.22 2.86
N LEU A 204 13.24 -22.19 2.56
CA LEU A 204 13.81 -21.66 1.33
C LEU A 204 13.46 -22.55 0.13
N PRO A 205 13.54 -22.02 -1.11
CA PRO A 205 13.29 -22.80 -2.32
C PRO A 205 14.19 -24.04 -2.48
N ASP A 206 15.37 -24.02 -1.88
CA ASP A 206 16.33 -25.14 -1.89
C ASP A 206 16.11 -26.16 -0.75
N GLY A 207 15.05 -26.00 0.03
CA GLY A 207 14.67 -26.91 1.12
C GLY A 207 15.32 -26.61 2.47
N ARG A 208 16.29 -25.68 2.54
CA ARG A 208 16.84 -25.23 3.84
C ARG A 208 15.75 -24.56 4.66
N ILE A 209 15.77 -24.80 5.96
CA ILE A 209 14.82 -24.17 6.89
C ILE A 209 15.54 -23.06 7.64
N LEU A 210 15.04 -21.84 7.47
CA LEU A 210 15.41 -20.70 8.29
C LEU A 210 14.46 -20.60 9.48
N ASP A 211 15.05 -20.45 10.66
CA ASP A 211 14.36 -20.20 11.90
C ASP A 211 15.23 -19.26 12.76
N ARG A 212 14.94 -19.15 14.06
CA ARG A 212 15.66 -18.24 14.96
C ARG A 212 17.05 -18.74 15.39
N THR A 213 17.49 -19.93 14.97
CA THR A 213 18.81 -20.49 15.32
C THR A 213 19.94 -19.86 14.52
N ARG A 214 19.67 -19.49 13.25
CA ARG A 214 20.56 -18.67 12.43
C ARG A 214 19.84 -17.38 12.09
N PRO A 215 20.34 -16.23 12.58
CA PRO A 215 19.60 -14.99 12.45
C PRO A 215 19.52 -14.57 10.99
N PHE A 216 18.35 -14.13 10.56
CA PHE A 216 18.17 -13.57 9.22
C PHE A 216 17.25 -12.36 9.25
N VAL A 217 17.42 -11.49 8.26
CA VAL A 217 16.56 -10.31 8.06
C VAL A 217 15.70 -10.48 6.83
N THR A 218 14.49 -9.91 6.87
CA THR A 218 13.59 -9.90 5.71
C THR A 218 13.46 -8.49 5.14
N PHE A 219 13.38 -8.40 3.82
CA PHE A 219 13.03 -7.18 3.11
C PHE A 219 12.00 -7.53 2.04
N VAL A 220 10.84 -6.90 2.12
CA VAL A 220 9.65 -7.27 1.35
C VAL A 220 9.18 -6.09 0.54
N ASN A 221 9.30 -6.21 -0.78
CA ASN A 221 8.80 -5.22 -1.72
C ASN A 221 8.02 -5.91 -2.85
N ARG A 222 6.93 -5.31 -3.32
CA ARG A 222 6.26 -5.81 -4.54
C ARG A 222 7.22 -5.87 -5.72
N ARG A 223 8.02 -4.81 -5.87
CA ARG A 223 9.08 -4.63 -6.86
C ARG A 223 10.29 -4.03 -6.15
N PHE A 224 11.49 -4.55 -6.41
CA PHE A 224 12.71 -3.95 -5.87
C PHE A 224 12.98 -2.63 -6.59
N GLU A 225 12.55 -1.50 -6.01
CA GLU A 225 12.63 -0.17 -6.62
C GLU A 225 13.20 0.88 -5.64
N PRO A 226 13.70 2.02 -6.14
CA PRO A 226 14.23 3.10 -5.31
C PRO A 226 13.24 3.62 -4.26
N LEU A 227 11.98 3.84 -4.65
CA LEU A 227 10.93 4.39 -3.79
C LEU A 227 10.70 3.55 -2.53
N ARG A 228 10.95 2.23 -2.62
CA ARG A 228 10.85 1.29 -1.49
C ARG A 228 12.22 0.92 -0.91
N GLY A 229 13.23 1.78 -1.10
CA GLY A 229 14.55 1.68 -0.48
C GLY A 229 15.41 0.50 -0.93
N ALA A 230 15.12 -0.14 -2.08
CA ALA A 230 15.90 -1.31 -2.51
C ALA A 230 17.39 -0.99 -2.66
N HIS A 231 17.75 0.16 -3.24
CA HIS A 231 19.15 0.57 -3.38
C HIS A 231 19.85 0.77 -2.02
N VAL A 232 19.20 1.41 -1.04
CA VAL A 232 19.72 1.59 0.32
C VAL A 232 19.94 0.24 0.98
N PHE A 233 18.93 -0.64 0.94
CA PHE A 233 18.99 -1.96 1.56
C PHE A 233 20.14 -2.79 1.00
N PHE A 234 20.26 -2.87 -0.32
CA PHE A 234 21.31 -3.64 -0.98
C PHE A 234 22.69 -3.11 -0.60
N ARG A 235 22.87 -1.78 -0.63
CA ARG A 235 24.15 -1.14 -0.32
C ARG A 235 24.55 -1.26 1.16
N ALA A 236 23.62 -1.56 2.07
CA ALA A 236 23.90 -1.86 3.47
C ALA A 236 24.30 -3.34 3.71
N LEU A 237 24.06 -4.24 2.75
CA LEU A 237 24.32 -5.68 2.92
C LEU A 237 25.80 -6.03 3.14
N PRO A 238 26.79 -5.42 2.43
CA PRO A 238 28.20 -5.75 2.66
C PRO A 238 28.61 -5.56 4.13
N ASP A 239 28.29 -4.40 4.71
CA ASP A 239 28.68 -4.06 6.08
C ASP A 239 27.94 -4.92 7.10
N PHE A 240 26.64 -5.16 6.88
CA PHE A 240 25.84 -6.05 7.72
C PHE A 240 26.37 -7.49 7.73
N LEU A 241 26.63 -8.07 6.55
CA LEU A 241 27.07 -9.46 6.41
C LEU A 241 28.54 -9.67 6.80
N ALA A 242 29.34 -8.61 6.82
CA ALA A 242 30.67 -8.61 7.43
C ALA A 242 30.57 -8.57 8.96
N ALA A 243 29.65 -7.77 9.51
CA ALA A 243 29.42 -7.68 10.95
C ALA A 243 28.81 -8.98 11.52
N VAL A 244 27.94 -9.67 10.80
CA VAL A 244 27.29 -10.90 11.28
C VAL A 244 27.53 -12.03 10.25
N PRO A 245 28.69 -12.73 10.33
CA PRO A 245 29.10 -13.71 9.32
C PRO A 245 28.09 -14.85 9.10
N GLU A 246 27.37 -15.25 10.15
CA GLU A 246 26.37 -16.32 10.13
C GLU A 246 25.01 -15.89 9.59
N ALA A 247 24.76 -14.58 9.46
CA ALA A 247 23.46 -14.05 9.10
C ALA A 247 23.07 -14.34 7.65
N GLU A 248 21.76 -14.45 7.43
CA GLU A 248 21.16 -14.61 6.10
C GLU A 248 20.18 -13.47 5.80
N VAL A 249 19.85 -13.29 4.53
CA VAL A 249 18.94 -12.24 4.05
C VAL A 249 17.88 -12.88 3.17
N VAL A 250 16.61 -12.59 3.44
CA VAL A 250 15.48 -13.06 2.63
C VAL A 250 14.81 -11.88 1.93
N LEU A 251 14.90 -11.88 0.60
CA LEU A 251 14.36 -10.85 -0.30
C LEU A 251 13.07 -11.37 -0.95
N ILE A 252 11.93 -10.84 -0.52
CA ILE A 252 10.61 -11.21 -1.04
C ILE A 252 10.14 -10.11 -1.98
N GLY A 253 9.89 -10.46 -3.24
CA GLY A 253 9.55 -9.49 -4.27
C GLY A 253 9.93 -9.92 -5.68
N SER A 254 9.71 -9.03 -6.64
CA SER A 254 10.09 -9.26 -8.04
C SER A 254 11.08 -8.20 -8.52
N ALA A 255 11.97 -8.63 -9.42
CA ALA A 255 12.80 -7.73 -10.21
C ALA A 255 12.05 -7.13 -11.41
N GLU A 256 11.02 -7.84 -11.90
CA GLU A 256 10.32 -7.51 -13.13
C GLU A 256 8.96 -6.87 -12.89
N GLY A 257 8.53 -6.04 -13.85
CA GLY A 257 7.23 -5.39 -13.89
C GLY A 257 7.25 -3.92 -13.44
N LYS A 258 6.09 -3.27 -13.49
CA LYS A 258 5.96 -1.84 -13.14
C LYS A 258 5.94 -1.64 -11.62
N GLY A 259 6.82 -0.78 -11.13
CA GLY A 259 6.81 -0.25 -9.75
C GLY A 259 5.97 1.01 -9.62
N TYR A 260 6.08 1.68 -8.47
CA TYR A 260 5.44 2.97 -8.20
C TYR A 260 6.29 4.15 -8.71
N GLY A 261 7.61 4.02 -8.65
CA GLY A 261 8.56 5.09 -8.97
C GLY A 261 9.09 5.08 -10.40
N THR A 262 10.22 5.76 -10.59
CA THR A 262 10.94 5.85 -11.87
C THR A 262 11.32 4.44 -12.36
N PRO A 263 11.03 4.11 -13.64
CA PRO A 263 11.43 2.82 -14.20
C PRO A 263 12.96 2.71 -14.29
N PRO A 264 13.52 1.49 -14.24
CA PRO A 264 14.94 1.28 -14.49
C PRO A 264 15.30 1.64 -15.94
N PRO A 265 16.60 1.85 -16.23
CA PRO A 265 17.11 1.91 -17.60
C PRO A 265 16.63 0.74 -18.47
N GLU A 266 16.43 0.99 -19.75
CA GLU A 266 15.93 0.01 -20.70
C GLU A 266 16.77 -1.29 -20.69
N GLY A 267 16.07 -2.44 -20.70
CA GLY A 267 16.69 -3.76 -20.69
C GLY A 267 17.27 -4.19 -19.33
N ARG A 268 17.10 -3.40 -18.27
CA ARG A 268 17.61 -3.73 -16.92
C ARG A 268 16.50 -3.77 -15.88
N THR A 269 16.78 -4.43 -14.76
CA THR A 269 15.98 -4.34 -13.55
C THR A 269 16.73 -3.56 -12.47
N TRP A 270 16.00 -2.88 -11.60
CA TRP A 270 16.59 -2.21 -10.43
C TRP A 270 17.30 -3.20 -9.51
N ARG A 271 16.74 -4.41 -9.32
CA ARG A 271 17.42 -5.49 -8.58
C ARG A 271 18.81 -5.77 -9.14
N ASP A 272 18.92 -5.97 -10.45
CA ASP A 272 20.20 -6.35 -11.08
C ASP A 272 21.21 -5.20 -11.04
N ILE A 273 20.74 -3.96 -11.13
CA ILE A 273 21.56 -2.77 -10.96
C ILE A 273 22.16 -2.76 -9.55
N PHE A 274 21.33 -2.79 -8.51
CA PHE A 274 21.81 -2.67 -7.14
C PHE A 274 22.59 -3.89 -6.67
N TRP A 275 22.27 -5.09 -7.19
CA TRP A 275 23.04 -6.30 -6.91
C TRP A 275 24.46 -6.21 -7.49
N ALA A 276 24.60 -5.73 -8.74
CA ALA A 276 25.90 -5.61 -9.38
C ALA A 276 26.87 -4.67 -8.64
N GLU A 277 26.36 -3.69 -7.89
CA GLU A 277 27.16 -2.76 -7.08
C GLU A 277 27.80 -3.40 -5.82
N ILE A 278 27.31 -4.57 -5.40
CA ILE A 278 27.71 -5.20 -4.14
C ILE A 278 28.15 -6.66 -4.28
N ALA A 279 27.95 -7.27 -5.46
CA ALA A 279 28.09 -8.72 -5.65
C ALA A 279 29.51 -9.25 -5.36
N ASP A 280 30.53 -8.41 -5.51
CA ASP A 280 31.93 -8.72 -5.22
C ASP A 280 32.26 -8.74 -3.71
N ARG A 281 31.39 -8.14 -2.88
CA ARG A 281 31.57 -8.01 -1.42
C ARG A 281 30.60 -8.85 -0.61
N VAL A 282 29.69 -9.58 -1.25
CA VAL A 282 28.63 -10.36 -0.60
C VAL A 282 28.66 -11.80 -1.08
N ASP A 283 28.60 -12.75 -0.15
CA ASP A 283 28.41 -14.17 -0.50
C ASP A 283 26.96 -14.38 -0.97
N PRO A 284 26.72 -14.71 -2.26
CA PRO A 284 25.36 -14.89 -2.78
C PRO A 284 24.60 -16.01 -2.09
N ARG A 285 25.27 -16.98 -1.46
CA ARG A 285 24.61 -18.10 -0.75
C ARG A 285 23.90 -17.66 0.53
N ARG A 286 24.17 -16.45 1.01
CA ARG A 286 23.54 -15.82 2.19
C ARG A 286 22.40 -14.87 1.82
N VAL A 287 22.16 -14.60 0.54
CA VAL A 287 21.13 -13.65 0.08
C VAL A 287 20.11 -14.38 -0.81
N HIS A 288 18.91 -14.58 -0.28
CA HIS A 288 17.88 -15.42 -0.89
C HIS A 288 16.81 -14.59 -1.58
N PHE A 289 16.84 -14.57 -2.91
CA PHE A 289 15.77 -14.02 -3.73
C PHE A 289 14.66 -15.08 -3.89
N VAL A 290 13.59 -14.95 -3.11
CA VAL A 290 12.53 -15.98 -3.06
C VAL A 290 11.33 -15.66 -3.95
N GLY A 291 11.39 -14.56 -4.70
CA GLY A 291 10.31 -14.16 -5.59
C GLY A 291 9.07 -13.65 -4.85
N HIS A 292 7.93 -13.72 -5.54
CA HIS A 292 6.63 -13.45 -4.92
C HIS A 292 6.16 -14.67 -4.12
N LEU A 293 5.69 -14.45 -2.89
CA LEU A 293 5.18 -15.50 -2.03
C LEU A 293 3.67 -15.33 -1.77
N PRO A 294 2.93 -16.43 -1.57
CA PRO A 294 1.62 -16.37 -0.95
C PRO A 294 1.69 -15.64 0.40
N HIS A 295 0.65 -14.89 0.73
CA HIS A 295 0.62 -14.00 1.91
C HIS A 295 1.02 -14.70 3.22
N GLY A 296 0.47 -15.89 3.50
CA GLY A 296 0.83 -16.67 4.69
C GLY A 296 2.33 -17.01 4.77
N ARG A 297 2.94 -17.38 3.63
CA ARG A 297 4.38 -17.71 3.56
C ARG A 297 5.27 -16.48 3.74
N MET A 298 4.83 -15.31 3.28
CA MET A 298 5.49 -14.04 3.57
C MET A 298 5.45 -13.74 5.08
N LEU A 299 4.30 -13.92 5.73
CA LEU A 299 4.17 -13.73 7.18
C LEU A 299 5.04 -14.71 7.97
N ASP A 300 5.17 -15.96 7.53
CA ASP A 300 6.05 -16.94 8.17
C ASP A 300 7.52 -16.51 8.12
N ALA A 301 7.98 -15.97 6.98
CA ALA A 301 9.32 -15.40 6.86
C ALA A 301 9.51 -14.23 7.84
N ILE A 302 8.55 -13.30 7.91
CA ILE A 302 8.61 -12.14 8.79
C ILE A 302 8.61 -12.54 10.28
N ARG A 303 7.78 -13.52 10.67
CA ARG A 303 7.70 -14.05 12.05
C ARG A 303 9.01 -14.68 12.51
N ALA A 304 9.64 -15.45 11.63
CA ALA A 304 10.87 -16.17 11.93
C ALA A 304 12.11 -15.26 11.94
N ALA A 305 12.05 -14.07 11.31
CA ALA A 305 13.18 -13.17 11.16
C ALA A 305 13.62 -12.46 12.46
N ALA A 306 14.92 -12.16 12.53
CA ALA A 306 15.53 -11.31 13.55
C ALA A 306 15.08 -9.85 13.40
N ALA A 307 14.83 -9.40 12.18
CA ALA A 307 14.16 -8.13 11.87
C ALA A 307 13.48 -8.15 10.50
N HIS A 308 12.46 -7.31 10.35
CA HIS A 308 11.87 -6.95 9.08
C HIS A 308 12.27 -5.51 8.76
N VAL A 309 12.96 -5.32 7.63
CA VAL A 309 13.35 -4.00 7.16
C VAL A 309 12.25 -3.44 6.26
N TYR A 310 11.79 -2.24 6.59
CA TYR A 310 10.71 -1.54 5.90
C TYR A 310 11.16 -0.13 5.51
N LEU A 311 11.58 0.05 4.27
CA LEU A 311 12.03 1.35 3.76
C LEU A 311 11.04 1.90 2.75
N THR A 312 10.75 3.18 2.87
CA THR A 312 9.92 3.88 1.89
C THR A 312 10.24 5.37 1.88
N TYR A 313 10.17 5.99 0.70
CA TYR A 313 10.01 7.44 0.60
C TYR A 313 8.74 7.88 1.35
N PRO A 314 8.50 9.20 1.52
CA PRO A 314 7.22 9.76 1.94
C PRO A 314 6.07 9.40 0.97
N PHE A 315 5.62 8.16 1.06
CA PHE A 315 4.64 7.50 0.20
C PHE A 315 3.72 6.61 1.07
N VAL A 316 2.69 6.02 0.47
CA VAL A 316 1.73 5.16 1.18
C VAL A 316 2.42 4.05 1.96
N ALA A 317 2.18 4.02 3.28
CA ALA A 317 2.61 2.93 4.15
C ALA A 317 1.84 1.65 3.76
N SER A 318 2.55 0.59 3.35
CA SER A 318 1.90 -0.64 2.93
C SER A 318 1.47 -1.49 4.12
N TRP A 319 0.45 -2.33 3.90
CA TRP A 319 -0.05 -3.25 4.92
C TRP A 319 1.04 -4.14 5.54
N SER A 320 2.09 -4.49 4.79
CA SER A 320 3.22 -5.27 5.31
C SER A 320 3.89 -4.66 6.54
N LEU A 321 3.90 -3.32 6.69
CA LEU A 321 4.39 -2.67 7.91
C LEU A 321 3.54 -3.06 9.12
N PHE A 322 2.23 -2.85 8.99
CA PHE A 322 1.27 -3.14 10.06
C PHE A 322 1.18 -4.64 10.36
N GLU A 323 1.28 -5.49 9.35
CA GLU A 323 1.31 -6.94 9.50
C GLU A 323 2.59 -7.42 10.18
N ALA A 324 3.75 -6.84 9.86
CA ALA A 324 5.00 -7.13 10.55
C ALA A 324 4.92 -6.77 12.04
N MET A 325 4.36 -5.60 12.36
CA MET A 325 4.10 -5.20 13.74
C MET A 325 3.08 -6.13 14.42
N ALA A 326 2.02 -6.53 13.72
CA ALA A 326 1.00 -7.44 14.25
C ALA A 326 1.57 -8.81 14.65
N VAL A 327 2.52 -9.34 13.89
CA VAL A 327 3.17 -10.63 14.20
C VAL A 327 4.35 -10.51 15.18
N GLU A 328 4.52 -9.36 15.83
CA GLU A 328 5.64 -9.06 16.75
C GLU A 328 7.02 -9.18 16.09
N ALA A 329 7.13 -8.84 14.81
CA ALA A 329 8.42 -8.66 14.16
C ALA A 329 9.07 -7.35 14.66
N LEU A 330 10.40 -7.37 14.81
CA LEU A 330 11.14 -6.12 14.97
C LEU A 330 11.14 -5.41 13.61
N VAL A 331 10.52 -4.24 13.54
CA VAL A 331 10.56 -3.40 12.34
C VAL A 331 11.76 -2.46 12.43
N ILE A 332 12.57 -2.42 11.38
CA ILE A 332 13.56 -1.37 11.12
C ILE A 332 13.02 -0.53 9.97
N GLY A 333 12.42 0.60 10.30
CA GLY A 333 11.72 1.50 9.40
C GLY A 333 12.59 2.67 8.91
N SER A 334 12.31 3.20 7.73
CA SER A 334 12.84 4.52 7.35
C SER A 334 12.16 5.63 8.17
N ALA A 335 12.93 6.60 8.67
CA ALA A 335 12.45 7.81 9.33
C ALA A 335 11.83 8.78 8.31
N THR A 336 10.67 8.38 7.77
CA THR A 336 9.86 9.18 6.86
C THR A 336 8.46 9.35 7.45
N ALA A 337 7.83 10.50 7.21
CA ALA A 337 6.53 10.87 7.76
C ALA A 337 5.46 9.75 7.80
N PRO A 338 5.22 8.95 6.72
CA PRO A 338 4.24 7.86 6.78
C PRO A 338 4.61 6.74 7.77
N VAL A 339 5.90 6.49 7.99
CA VAL A 339 6.38 5.45 8.91
C VAL A 339 6.39 5.98 10.34
N GLU A 340 6.85 7.22 10.54
CA GLU A 340 6.88 7.90 11.85
C GLU A 340 5.48 8.08 12.47
N GLU A 341 4.43 8.14 11.65
CA GLU A 341 3.05 8.14 12.14
C GLU A 341 2.71 6.85 12.91
N VAL A 342 3.32 5.72 12.55
CA VAL A 342 3.01 4.38 13.07
C VAL A 342 4.08 3.91 14.06
N VAL A 343 5.36 4.09 13.69
CA VAL A 343 6.52 3.60 14.42
C VAL A 343 7.17 4.76 15.17
N GLU A 344 7.30 4.60 16.48
CA GLU A 344 8.06 5.48 17.36
C GLU A 344 9.40 4.81 17.70
N HIS A 345 10.49 5.48 17.32
CA HIS A 345 11.86 4.99 17.49
C HIS A 345 12.13 4.54 18.94
N GLY A 346 12.65 3.33 19.11
CA GLY A 346 13.01 2.80 20.42
C GLY A 346 11.82 2.35 21.28
N ARG A 347 10.58 2.58 20.86
CA ARG A 347 9.38 2.16 21.60
C ARG A 347 8.68 0.96 20.99
N ASN A 348 8.34 1.03 19.70
CA ASN A 348 7.58 -0.04 19.01
C ASN A 348 8.23 -0.46 17.68
N GLY A 349 9.49 -0.05 17.48
CA GLY A 349 10.32 -0.35 16.32
C GLY A 349 11.59 0.49 16.34
N LEU A 350 12.44 0.31 15.35
CA LEU A 350 13.59 1.15 15.09
C LEU A 350 13.33 2.01 13.87
N LEU A 351 13.85 3.23 13.89
CA LEU A 351 13.83 4.16 12.78
C LEU A 351 15.26 4.52 12.43
N VAL A 352 15.58 4.52 11.14
CA VAL A 352 16.87 4.95 10.59
C VAL A 352 16.61 6.01 9.52
N ASP A 353 17.49 7.01 9.41
CA ASP A 353 17.41 7.93 8.27
C ASP A 353 17.45 7.13 6.96
N PHE A 354 16.64 7.54 5.98
CA PHE A 354 16.47 6.74 4.76
C PHE A 354 17.79 6.56 4.01
N PHE A 355 18.71 7.53 4.05
CA PHE A 355 19.99 7.48 3.35
C PHE A 355 21.14 6.94 4.22
N ASP A 356 20.91 6.72 5.52
CA ASP A 356 21.89 6.20 6.45
C ASP A 356 22.07 4.69 6.33
N ARG A 357 22.87 4.29 5.34
CA ARG A 357 23.23 2.89 5.08
C ARG A 357 24.00 2.25 6.23
N ALA A 358 24.84 3.03 6.91
CA ALA A 358 25.65 2.54 8.02
C ALA A 358 24.76 2.25 9.23
N GLY A 359 23.91 3.20 9.62
CA GLY A 359 22.92 3.00 10.69
C GLY A 359 21.95 1.86 10.40
N LEU A 360 21.54 1.67 9.13
CA LEU A 360 20.74 0.52 8.72
C LEU A 360 21.50 -0.81 8.93
N ALA A 361 22.75 -0.90 8.49
CA ALA A 361 23.57 -2.10 8.69
C ALA A 361 23.79 -2.41 10.18
N GLU A 362 24.05 -1.38 10.99
CA GLU A 362 24.21 -1.51 12.44
C GLU A 362 22.91 -1.99 13.12
N ALA A 363 21.76 -1.44 12.75
CA ALA A 363 20.47 -1.85 13.29
C ALA A 363 20.15 -3.31 12.94
N MET A 364 20.42 -3.74 11.70
CA MET A 364 20.27 -5.14 11.29
C MET A 364 21.23 -6.06 12.07
N ALA A 365 22.49 -5.66 12.23
CA ALA A 365 23.48 -6.42 12.98
C ALA A 365 23.10 -6.55 14.47
N ALA A 366 22.61 -5.47 15.08
CA ALA A 366 22.14 -5.48 16.46
C ALA A 366 20.95 -6.43 16.64
N ALA A 367 19.98 -6.41 15.71
CA ALA A 367 18.84 -7.31 15.73
C ALA A 367 19.24 -8.79 15.68
N CYS A 368 20.26 -9.13 14.89
CA CYS A 368 20.78 -10.49 14.80
C CYS A 368 21.57 -10.92 16.04
N ARG A 369 22.44 -10.04 16.58
CA ARG A 369 23.32 -10.37 17.71
C ARG A 369 22.61 -10.34 19.06
N ARG A 370 21.62 -9.47 19.23
CA ARG A 370 20.95 -9.21 20.51
C ARG A 370 19.41 -9.19 20.35
N PRO A 371 18.79 -10.26 19.82
CA PRO A 371 17.35 -10.26 19.55
C PRO A 371 16.49 -10.07 20.81
N ALA A 372 16.99 -10.49 21.98
CA ALA A 372 16.30 -10.36 23.27
C ALA A 372 16.11 -8.88 23.70
N ASP A 373 17.06 -8.00 23.38
CA ASP A 373 17.01 -6.58 23.71
C ASP A 373 15.79 -5.88 23.08
N PHE A 374 15.31 -6.42 21.96
CA PHE A 374 14.20 -5.87 21.19
C PHE A 374 12.85 -6.53 21.50
N ALA A 375 12.77 -7.50 22.41
CA ALA A 375 11.53 -8.14 22.79
C ALA A 375 10.45 -7.17 23.32
N PRO A 376 10.79 -6.14 24.13
CA PRO A 376 9.83 -5.11 24.53
C PRO A 376 9.26 -4.33 23.33
N LEU A 377 10.11 -3.92 22.37
CA LEU A 377 9.69 -3.17 21.19
C LEU A 377 8.74 -3.98 20.31
N ARG A 378 9.01 -5.29 20.15
CA ARG A 378 8.17 -6.21 19.38
C ARG A 378 6.76 -6.33 19.96
N ARG A 379 6.64 -6.47 21.28
CA ARG A 379 5.33 -6.49 21.97
C ARG A 379 4.59 -5.16 21.83
N ALA A 380 5.30 -4.05 22.05
CA ALA A 380 4.75 -2.70 21.87
C ALA A 380 4.29 -2.43 20.43
N ALA A 381 4.93 -3.04 19.42
CA ALA A 381 4.51 -2.99 18.02
C ALA A 381 3.11 -3.60 17.84
N ARG A 382 2.89 -4.82 18.37
CA ARG A 382 1.58 -5.47 18.33
C ARG A 382 0.53 -4.69 19.12
N GLU A 383 0.87 -4.19 20.31
CA GLU A 383 -0.02 -3.35 21.11
C GLU A 383 -0.44 -2.09 20.35
N THR A 384 0.50 -1.45 19.63
CA THR A 384 0.21 -0.29 18.78
C THR A 384 -0.80 -0.64 17.69
N VAL A 385 -0.60 -1.76 16.98
CA VAL A 385 -1.52 -2.20 15.93
C VAL A 385 -2.88 -2.58 16.50
N ALA A 386 -2.95 -3.29 17.63
CA ALA A 386 -4.21 -3.60 18.30
C ALA A 386 -4.96 -2.35 18.76
N ALA A 387 -4.24 -1.35 19.26
CA ALA A 387 -4.83 -0.12 19.76
C ALA A 387 -5.33 0.80 18.63
N ARG A 388 -4.63 0.86 17.49
CA ARG A 388 -4.81 1.90 16.47
C ARG A 388 -5.20 1.39 15.09
N TYR A 389 -5.10 0.10 14.83
CA TYR A 389 -5.23 -0.46 13.48
C TYR A 389 -5.93 -1.83 13.47
N ASP A 390 -6.65 -2.22 14.53
CA ASP A 390 -7.49 -3.43 14.50
C ASP A 390 -8.61 -3.28 13.48
N ARG A 391 -8.73 -4.24 12.54
CA ARG A 391 -9.71 -4.19 11.45
C ARG A 391 -11.14 -4.08 11.95
N ALA A 392 -11.54 -4.84 12.96
CA ALA A 392 -12.94 -4.85 13.40
C ALA A 392 -13.33 -3.51 14.04
N ARG A 393 -12.47 -3.00 14.94
CA ARG A 393 -12.76 -1.79 15.73
C ARG A 393 -12.42 -0.49 15.02
N ILE A 394 -11.32 -0.43 14.28
CA ILE A 394 -10.81 0.80 13.67
C ILE A 394 -11.07 0.88 12.17
N GLY A 395 -11.13 -0.28 11.49
CA GLY A 395 -11.48 -0.35 10.07
C GLY A 395 -12.99 -0.40 9.84
N VAL A 396 -13.58 -1.58 10.05
CA VAL A 396 -14.98 -1.88 9.74
C VAL A 396 -15.93 -0.89 10.39
N ARG A 397 -15.84 -0.71 11.72
CA ARG A 397 -16.85 0.04 12.45
C ARG A 397 -16.97 1.51 11.99
N PRO A 398 -15.89 2.30 11.92
CA PRO A 398 -15.98 3.68 11.44
C PRO A 398 -16.44 3.79 9.98
N TRP A 399 -16.06 2.83 9.11
CA TRP A 399 -16.55 2.81 7.73
C TRP A 399 -18.06 2.59 7.65
N LEU A 400 -18.60 1.65 8.44
CA LEU A 400 -20.05 1.42 8.49
C LEU A 400 -20.80 2.63 9.06
N ASP A 401 -20.27 3.23 10.14
CA ASP A 401 -20.87 4.44 10.74
C ASP A 401 -20.87 5.61 9.73
N LEU A 402 -19.80 5.77 8.93
CA LEU A 402 -19.73 6.80 7.89
C LEU A 402 -20.74 6.55 6.75
N ILE A 403 -20.86 5.30 6.30
CA ILE A 403 -21.84 4.91 5.26
C ILE A 403 -23.25 5.23 5.73
N ASP A 404 -23.59 4.89 6.97
CA ASP A 404 -24.92 5.16 7.53
C ASP A 404 -25.18 6.67 7.67
N ALA A 405 -24.19 7.43 8.15
CA ALA A 405 -24.30 8.88 8.30
C ALA A 405 -24.50 9.58 6.96
N VAL A 406 -23.79 9.15 5.92
CA VAL A 406 -23.88 9.70 4.56
C VAL A 406 -25.22 9.31 3.92
N ALA A 407 -25.66 8.06 4.04
CA ALA A 407 -26.96 7.61 3.55
C ALA A 407 -28.13 8.35 4.23
N GLY A 408 -28.02 8.67 5.53
CA GLY A 408 -29.02 9.38 6.31
C GLY A 408 -29.29 10.82 5.86
N GLN A 409 -28.42 11.41 5.03
CA GLN A 409 -28.61 12.75 4.45
C GLN A 409 -29.71 12.79 3.36
N GLY A 410 -30.31 11.65 3.04
CA GLY A 410 -31.28 11.50 1.96
C GLY A 410 -30.61 11.59 0.58
N PRO A 411 -31.36 11.35 -0.51
CA PRO A 411 -30.81 11.46 -1.87
C PRO A 411 -30.42 12.91 -2.20
N ARG A 412 -29.49 13.08 -3.16
CA ARG A 412 -29.18 14.40 -3.70
C ARG A 412 -30.41 14.99 -4.44
N PRO A 413 -30.62 16.32 -4.33
CA PRO A 413 -31.73 17.01 -4.99
C PRO A 413 -31.61 17.01 -6.51
#